data_AF-A0A0Q4QMA7-F1
#
_entry.id   AF-A0A0Q4QMA7-F1
#
_cell.length_a   1.000
_cell.length_b   1.000
_cell.length_c   1.000
_cell.angle_alpha   90.00
_cell.angle_beta   90.00
_cell.angle_gamma   90.00
#
_symmetry.space_group_name_H-M   'P 1'
#
loop_
_entity.id
_entity.type
_entity.pdbx_description
1 polymer ?
#
loop_
_entity_poly.entity_id
_entity_poly.type
_entity_poly.pdbx_seq_one_letter_code
_entity_poly.pdbx_strand_id
1 'polypeptide(L)'
;MARSSVDAALRAKAIVEGLGGVWRGSRGECRCPAHDDTSPSLSVRLGDSAILFHCFAGCSAVEVMKALHRQRLHDRAPLAMPIDPPKRDMGALANRLWKASIPIAGTLAEQYLIARGLSGPYPRCLRFNPNTILGSGPDKRFMPAMIAAVENDLGIVAVQRTVLDPSDVLHKPIAKPKVSLGLLGTSAIRLAPATEELGLAEGIEDAMSAMQWFGTPSWALGGVERLPFVAIPEKVRRIIVYADRGQAAERLLVKAREHLIGGHRELVVKVPHVHKDWNDAWRGHRASGCHN
;
A
#
# COMPACT_ATOMS: atom_id res chain seq x y z
N MET A 1 -3.15 32.68 26.97
CA MET A 1 -3.37 32.98 25.54
C MET A 1 -2.93 31.78 24.73
N ALA A 2 -3.87 31.05 24.12
CA ALA A 2 -3.54 29.93 23.23
C ALA A 2 -2.84 30.49 21.98
N ARG A 3 -1.59 30.09 21.71
CA ARG A 3 -0.91 30.43 20.46
C ARG A 3 -1.74 29.86 19.32
N SER A 4 -2.21 30.70 18.40
CA SER A 4 -2.90 30.27 17.18
C SER A 4 -2.02 29.30 16.40
N SER A 5 -2.59 28.19 15.95
CA SER A 5 -1.89 27.23 15.10
C SER A 5 -1.43 27.91 13.81
N VAL A 6 -0.18 27.67 13.42
CA VAL A 6 0.38 28.19 12.17
C VAL A 6 0.08 27.19 11.05
N ASP A 7 -0.33 27.69 9.88
CA ASP A 7 -0.54 26.86 8.69
C ASP A 7 0.76 26.14 8.29
N ALA A 8 0.71 24.81 8.18
CA ALA A 8 1.90 24.01 7.93
C ALA A 8 2.52 24.28 6.56
N ALA A 9 1.71 24.62 5.54
CA ALA A 9 2.20 24.94 4.21
C ALA A 9 2.96 26.27 4.21
N LEU A 10 2.43 27.29 4.87
CA LEU A 10 3.12 28.58 5.05
C LEU A 10 4.45 28.40 5.79
N ARG A 11 4.47 27.60 6.86
CA ARG A 11 5.71 27.35 7.61
C ARG A 11 6.72 26.54 6.80
N ALA A 12 6.30 25.49 6.10
CA ALA A 12 7.19 24.68 5.28
C ALA A 12 7.80 25.50 4.13
N LYS A 13 6.98 26.34 3.49
CA LYS A 13 7.43 27.30 2.48
C LYS A 13 8.47 28.27 3.05
N ALA A 14 8.20 28.87 4.21
CA ALA A 14 9.13 29.81 4.86
C ALA A 14 10.48 29.15 5.21
N ILE A 15 10.47 27.90 5.67
CA ILE A 15 11.71 27.14 5.93
C ILE A 15 12.50 26.92 4.64
N VAL A 16 11.83 26.50 3.57
CA VAL A 16 12.49 26.24 2.28
C VAL A 16 13.08 27.51 1.70
N GLU A 17 12.32 28.60 1.67
CA GLU A 17 12.78 29.89 1.14
C GLU A 17 13.87 30.51 2.02
N GLY A 18 13.76 30.41 3.34
CA GLY A 18 14.78 30.88 4.29
C GLY A 18 16.12 30.14 4.19
N LEU A 19 16.11 28.91 3.65
CA LEU A 19 17.31 28.11 3.37
C LEU A 19 17.73 28.17 1.89
N GLY A 20 17.31 29.22 1.17
CA GLY A 20 17.70 29.46 -0.23
C GLY A 20 17.12 28.46 -1.23
N GLY A 21 16.03 27.78 -0.86
CA GLY A 21 15.37 26.77 -1.68
C GLY A 21 14.14 27.28 -2.43
N VAL A 22 13.49 26.35 -3.15
CA VAL A 22 12.28 26.63 -3.93
C VAL A 22 11.13 25.75 -3.47
N TRP A 23 10.01 26.36 -3.08
CA TRP A 23 8.77 25.68 -2.73
C TRP A 23 7.85 25.50 -3.96
N ARG A 24 7.26 24.32 -4.12
CA ARG A 24 6.36 23.95 -5.22
C ARG A 24 5.19 23.12 -4.70
N GLY A 25 4.00 23.73 -4.60
CA GLY A 25 2.78 23.06 -4.15
C GLY A 25 2.88 22.63 -2.68
N SER A 26 3.15 21.34 -2.44
CA SER A 26 3.24 20.71 -1.11
C SER A 26 4.63 20.23 -0.72
N ARG A 27 5.66 20.53 -1.53
CA ARG A 27 7.07 20.16 -1.27
C ARG A 27 8.02 21.27 -1.71
N GLY A 28 9.22 21.25 -1.18
CA GLY A 28 10.33 22.07 -1.62
C GLY A 28 11.67 21.42 -1.32
N GLU A 29 12.71 21.98 -1.91
CA GLU A 29 14.09 21.55 -1.73
C GLU A 29 14.93 22.78 -1.41
N CYS A 30 15.76 22.67 -0.37
CA CYS A 30 16.63 23.74 0.12
C CYS A 30 17.97 23.18 0.61
N ARG A 31 18.89 24.06 0.99
CA ARG A 31 20.16 23.69 1.60
C ARG A 31 19.95 23.13 3.00
N CYS A 32 20.70 22.11 3.38
CA CYS A 32 20.57 21.54 4.70
C CYS A 32 21.22 22.45 5.76
N PRO A 33 20.54 22.83 6.85
CA PRO A 33 21.15 23.67 7.87
C PRO A 33 22.11 22.90 8.79
N ALA A 34 22.21 21.57 8.63
CA ALA A 34 23.02 20.70 9.49
C ALA A 34 24.44 20.45 8.96
N HIS A 35 24.75 20.85 7.72
CA HIS A 35 26.08 20.80 7.12
C HIS A 35 26.23 21.92 6.08
N ASP A 36 27.43 22.13 5.57
CA ASP A 36 27.67 23.09 4.49
C ASP A 36 27.49 22.40 3.13
N ASP A 37 26.52 22.87 2.34
CA ASP A 37 26.33 22.45 0.95
C ASP A 37 26.23 23.66 0.00
N THR A 38 26.59 23.44 -1.26
CA THR A 38 26.48 24.44 -2.34
C THR A 38 25.22 24.24 -3.19
N SER A 39 24.61 23.06 -3.12
CA SER A 39 23.37 22.68 -3.81
C SER A 39 22.30 22.16 -2.84
N PRO A 40 21.00 22.36 -3.10
CA PRO A 40 19.93 21.86 -2.23
C PRO A 40 20.05 20.36 -1.94
N SER A 41 20.18 19.99 -0.67
CA SER A 41 20.27 18.59 -0.22
C SER A 41 19.15 18.18 0.74
N LEU A 42 18.34 19.14 1.20
CA LEU A 42 17.23 18.92 2.14
C LEU A 42 15.88 18.99 1.42
N SER A 43 15.13 17.89 1.45
CA SER A 43 13.72 17.87 1.04
C SER A 43 12.83 18.21 2.22
N VAL A 44 11.90 19.14 1.98
CA VAL A 44 10.85 19.54 2.94
C VAL A 44 9.50 19.26 2.30
N ARG A 45 8.62 18.54 2.99
CA ARG A 45 7.31 18.15 2.46
C ARG A 45 6.25 18.20 3.53
N LEU A 46 5.00 18.42 3.15
CA LEU A 46 3.88 18.19 4.05
C LEU A 46 3.58 16.68 4.12
N GLY A 47 3.58 16.14 5.33
CA GLY A 47 2.98 14.83 5.62
C GLY A 47 1.55 14.99 6.13
N ASP A 48 0.93 13.89 6.55
CA ASP A 48 -0.47 13.91 7.01
C ASP A 48 -0.65 14.65 8.34
N SER A 49 0.39 14.67 9.18
CA SER A 49 0.33 15.25 10.54
C SER A 49 1.51 16.17 10.89
N ALA A 50 2.51 16.28 10.02
CA ALA A 50 3.73 17.05 10.30
C ALA A 50 4.43 17.51 9.02
N ILE A 51 5.34 18.48 9.15
CA ILE A 51 6.32 18.82 8.11
C ILE A 51 7.45 17.78 8.19
N LEU A 52 7.73 17.13 7.07
CA LEU A 52 8.75 16.08 6.95
C LEU A 52 10.03 16.64 6.35
N PHE A 53 11.16 16.24 6.93
CA PHE A 53 12.50 16.64 6.52
C PHE A 53 13.33 15.42 6.15
N HIS A 54 13.99 15.45 5.00
CA HIS A 54 14.91 14.39 4.59
C HIS A 54 16.14 14.97 3.89
N CYS A 55 17.32 14.75 4.48
CA CYS A 55 18.59 15.16 3.89
C CYS A 55 19.18 14.02 3.06
N PHE A 56 19.45 14.28 1.78
CA PHE A 56 20.05 13.29 0.87
C PHE A 56 21.57 13.17 1.02
N ALA A 57 22.21 14.13 1.71
CA ALA A 57 23.65 14.11 1.98
C ALA A 57 24.04 13.33 3.26
N GLY A 58 23.05 12.75 3.97
CA GLY A 58 23.30 11.80 5.07
C GLY A 58 23.08 12.32 6.49
N CYS A 59 22.66 13.58 6.68
CA CYS A 59 22.29 14.06 8.02
C CYS A 59 21.08 13.31 8.57
N SER A 60 21.16 12.93 9.85
CA SER A 60 20.04 12.35 10.58
C SER A 60 18.92 13.36 10.80
N ALA A 61 17.70 12.88 10.99
CA ALA A 61 16.55 13.73 11.31
C ALA A 61 16.79 14.57 12.58
N VAL A 62 17.50 14.03 13.56
CA VAL A 62 17.82 14.73 14.81
C VAL A 62 18.75 15.93 14.56
N GLU A 63 19.78 15.76 13.73
CA GLU A 63 20.72 16.84 13.38
C GLU A 63 20.01 17.97 12.62
N VAL A 64 19.19 17.61 11.62
CA VAL A 64 18.40 18.58 10.86
C VAL A 64 17.47 19.36 11.78
N MET A 65 16.72 18.67 12.65
CA MET A 65 15.79 19.33 13.58
C MET A 65 16.51 20.23 14.59
N LYS A 66 17.67 19.81 15.12
CA LYS A 66 18.49 20.65 16.01
C LYS A 66 18.99 21.90 15.28
N ALA A 67 19.43 21.78 14.03
CA ALA A 67 19.89 22.90 13.23
C ALA A 67 18.77 23.90 12.91
N LEU A 68 17.61 23.42 12.46
CA LEU A 68 16.43 24.26 12.23
C LEU A 68 16.00 25.01 13.50
N HIS A 69 16.09 24.36 14.65
CA HIS A 69 15.76 24.99 15.94
C HIS A 69 16.78 26.08 16.32
N ARG A 70 18.09 25.82 16.16
CA ARG A 70 19.16 26.81 16.42
C ARG A 70 19.00 28.06 15.57
N GLN A 71 18.62 27.89 14.30
CA GLN A 71 18.38 29.00 13.38
C GLN A 71 16.98 29.64 13.52
N ARG A 72 16.16 29.16 14.47
CA ARG A 72 14.77 29.61 14.70
C ARG A 72 13.86 29.52 13.48
N LEU A 73 14.17 28.61 12.55
CA LEU A 73 13.38 28.36 11.34
C LEU A 73 12.22 27.41 11.59
N HIS A 74 12.30 26.59 12.64
CA HIS A 74 11.24 25.68 13.03
C HIS A 74 11.02 25.68 14.54
N ASP A 75 9.77 25.89 14.95
CA ASP A 75 9.33 25.70 16.32
C ASP A 75 8.40 24.48 16.41
N ARG A 76 8.32 23.87 17.60
CA ARG A 76 7.43 22.73 17.88
C ARG A 76 5.99 23.16 18.18
N ALA A 77 5.58 24.37 17.79
CA ALA A 77 4.22 24.80 18.01
C ALA A 77 3.25 23.91 17.20
N PRO A 78 2.03 23.68 17.72
CA PRO A 78 0.99 22.97 16.98
C PRO A 78 0.76 23.60 15.61
N LEU A 79 0.73 22.76 14.58
CA LEU A 79 0.49 23.15 13.19
C LEU A 79 -0.96 22.89 12.82
N ALA A 80 -1.57 23.84 12.11
CA ALA A 80 -2.76 23.58 11.33
C ALA A 80 -2.30 22.95 10.02
N MET A 81 -2.49 21.64 9.87
CA MET A 81 -2.23 20.98 8.61
C MET A 81 -3.31 21.39 7.60
N PRO A 82 -2.95 21.64 6.32
CA PRO A 82 -3.96 21.77 5.28
C PRO A 82 -4.86 20.54 5.33
N ILE A 83 -6.17 20.77 5.49
CA ILE A 83 -7.14 19.70 5.32
C ILE A 83 -7.08 19.37 3.84
N ASP A 84 -6.41 18.27 3.49
CA ASP A 84 -6.52 17.73 2.15
C ASP A 84 -8.02 17.58 1.85
N PRO A 85 -8.50 18.10 0.70
CA PRO A 85 -9.87 17.83 0.31
C PRO A 85 -10.04 16.31 0.36
N PRO A 86 -11.13 15.80 0.97
CA PRO A 86 -11.31 14.36 1.12
C PRO A 86 -11.07 13.71 -0.23
N LYS A 87 -10.12 12.76 -0.28
CA LYS A 87 -9.81 12.04 -1.52
C LYS A 87 -11.13 11.64 -2.14
N ARG A 88 -11.38 12.13 -3.36
CA ARG A 88 -12.65 11.93 -4.05
C ARG A 88 -12.99 10.45 -4.01
N ASP A 89 -14.09 10.09 -3.35
CA ASP A 89 -14.51 8.70 -3.26
C ASP A 89 -14.93 8.24 -4.66
N MET A 90 -14.05 7.45 -5.28
CA MET A 90 -14.28 6.88 -6.60
C MET A 90 -14.99 5.51 -6.51
N GLY A 91 -15.58 5.15 -5.36
CA GLY A 91 -16.27 3.88 -5.14
C GLY A 91 -17.37 3.60 -6.17
N ALA A 92 -18.14 4.61 -6.56
CA ALA A 92 -19.14 4.46 -7.63
C ALA A 92 -18.51 4.15 -9.01
N LEU A 93 -17.32 4.67 -9.30
CA LEU A 93 -16.58 4.33 -10.53
C LEU A 93 -15.95 2.93 -10.42
N ALA A 94 -15.41 2.59 -9.24
CA ALA A 94 -14.87 1.27 -8.95
C ALA A 94 -15.93 0.17 -9.13
N ASN A 95 -17.13 0.38 -8.60
CA ASN A 95 -18.26 -0.54 -8.74
C ASN A 95 -18.72 -0.67 -10.21
N ARG A 96 -18.76 0.45 -10.97
CA ARG A 96 -19.03 0.40 -12.42
C ARG A 96 -17.98 -0.41 -13.17
N LEU A 97 -16.69 -0.21 -12.89
CA LEU A 97 -15.59 -0.97 -13.48
C LEU A 97 -15.72 -2.46 -13.13
N TRP A 98 -15.99 -2.80 -11.87
CA TRP A 98 -16.21 -4.17 -11.42
C TRP A 98 -17.34 -4.86 -12.19
N LYS A 99 -18.52 -4.20 -12.29
CA LYS A 99 -19.68 -4.73 -13.02
C LYS A 99 -19.41 -4.92 -14.51
N ALA A 100 -18.61 -4.05 -15.12
CA ALA A 100 -18.20 -4.15 -16.51
C ALA A 100 -17.08 -5.17 -16.76
N SER A 101 -16.60 -5.87 -15.72
CA SER A 101 -15.53 -6.86 -15.83
C SER A 101 -16.09 -8.28 -15.95
N ILE A 102 -15.34 -9.16 -16.60
CA ILE A 102 -15.72 -10.56 -16.87
C ILE A 102 -15.00 -11.54 -15.92
N PRO A 103 -15.47 -12.78 -15.75
CA PRO A 103 -14.73 -13.81 -15.02
C PRO A 103 -13.31 -14.02 -15.55
N ILE A 104 -12.43 -14.57 -14.70
CA ILE A 104 -11.01 -14.75 -15.03
C ILE A 104 -10.75 -15.82 -16.10
N ALA A 105 -11.55 -16.89 -16.15
CA ALA A 105 -11.31 -18.01 -17.05
C ALA A 105 -11.23 -17.57 -18.52
N GLY A 106 -10.21 -18.04 -19.23
CA GLY A 106 -9.93 -17.71 -20.64
C GLY A 106 -9.33 -16.33 -20.87
N THR A 107 -8.84 -15.62 -19.85
CA THR A 107 -8.34 -14.24 -19.97
C THR A 107 -6.85 -14.09 -19.67
N LEU A 108 -6.28 -12.91 -19.97
CA LEU A 108 -4.91 -12.57 -19.57
C LEU A 108 -4.70 -12.66 -18.05
N ALA A 109 -5.74 -12.41 -17.25
CA ALA A 109 -5.64 -12.55 -15.79
C ALA A 109 -5.47 -14.01 -15.35
N GLU A 110 -6.08 -14.96 -16.06
CA GLU A 110 -5.86 -16.39 -15.81
C GLU A 110 -4.42 -16.78 -16.16
N GLN A 111 -3.95 -16.36 -17.34
CA GLN A 111 -2.57 -16.60 -17.77
C GLN A 111 -1.57 -16.02 -16.76
N TYR A 112 -1.81 -14.80 -16.26
CA TYR A 112 -1.02 -14.19 -15.20
C TYR A 112 -0.98 -15.05 -13.93
N LEU A 113 -2.13 -15.47 -13.41
CA LEU A 113 -2.18 -16.28 -12.19
C LEU A 113 -1.49 -17.64 -12.38
N ILE A 114 -1.70 -18.31 -13.51
CA ILE A 114 -1.01 -19.56 -13.86
C ILE A 114 0.51 -19.35 -13.90
N ALA A 115 0.98 -18.29 -14.56
CA ALA A 115 2.41 -17.97 -14.62
C ALA A 115 3.00 -17.65 -13.23
N ARG A 116 2.17 -17.18 -12.30
CA ARG A 116 2.49 -17.03 -10.86
C ARG A 116 2.36 -18.32 -10.05
N GLY A 117 2.12 -19.47 -10.69
CA GLY A 117 1.98 -20.77 -10.03
C GLY A 117 0.66 -20.96 -9.30
N LEU A 118 -0.35 -20.14 -9.58
CA LEU A 118 -1.65 -20.14 -8.91
C LEU A 118 -2.69 -20.77 -9.82
N SER A 119 -3.24 -21.91 -9.39
CA SER A 119 -4.30 -22.62 -10.10
C SER A 119 -5.70 -22.26 -9.59
N GLY A 120 -6.72 -22.52 -10.41
CA GLY A 120 -8.13 -22.40 -10.01
C GLY A 120 -8.62 -23.50 -9.06
N PRO A 121 -9.88 -23.41 -8.59
CA PRO A 121 -10.88 -22.39 -8.94
C PRO A 121 -10.51 -21.00 -8.43
N TYR A 122 -10.67 -19.98 -9.28
CA TYR A 122 -10.31 -18.60 -8.92
C TYR A 122 -11.40 -17.92 -8.08
N PRO A 123 -11.04 -17.13 -7.06
CA PRO A 123 -12.00 -16.37 -6.26
C PRO A 123 -12.89 -15.46 -7.10
N ARG A 124 -14.20 -15.44 -6.81
CA ARG A 124 -15.18 -14.60 -7.53
C ARG A 124 -14.95 -13.09 -7.38
N CYS A 125 -14.20 -12.69 -6.36
CA CYS A 125 -13.75 -11.32 -6.15
C CYS A 125 -12.59 -10.92 -7.08
N LEU A 126 -12.12 -11.83 -7.93
CA LEU A 126 -11.19 -11.54 -9.02
C LEU A 126 -11.91 -11.66 -10.39
N ARG A 127 -11.73 -10.65 -11.23
CA ARG A 127 -12.29 -10.51 -12.58
C ARG A 127 -11.23 -9.96 -13.53
N PHE A 128 -11.57 -9.86 -14.80
CA PHE A 128 -10.74 -9.27 -15.83
C PHE A 128 -11.48 -8.15 -16.57
N ASN A 129 -10.77 -7.06 -16.87
CA ASN A 129 -11.25 -6.03 -17.77
C ASN A 129 -10.22 -5.78 -18.87
N PRO A 130 -10.58 -5.91 -20.17
CA PRO A 130 -9.64 -5.70 -21.27
C PRO A 130 -9.28 -4.22 -21.47
N ASN A 131 -10.05 -3.29 -20.89
CA ASN A 131 -9.99 -1.88 -21.23
C ASN A 131 -10.14 -0.96 -20.01
N THR A 132 -9.32 -1.16 -18.97
CA THR A 132 -9.30 -0.29 -17.80
C THR A 132 -8.58 1.03 -18.07
N ILE A 133 -9.12 2.12 -17.54
CA ILE A 133 -8.51 3.45 -17.62
C ILE A 133 -7.48 3.63 -16.51
N LEU A 134 -6.28 4.05 -16.87
CA LEU A 134 -5.21 4.48 -15.96
C LEU A 134 -4.83 5.93 -16.27
N GLY A 135 -4.31 6.63 -15.26
CA GLY A 135 -3.92 8.04 -15.40
C GLY A 135 -5.10 8.98 -15.60
N SER A 136 -4.79 10.22 -15.96
CA SER A 136 -5.76 11.29 -16.21
C SER A 136 -5.20 12.28 -17.21
N GLY A 137 -6.07 12.99 -17.93
CA GLY A 137 -5.65 14.01 -18.89
C GLY A 137 -4.76 13.41 -20.00
N PRO A 138 -3.63 14.07 -20.35
CA PRO A 138 -2.71 13.59 -21.38
C PRO A 138 -2.09 12.21 -21.10
N ASP A 139 -1.96 11.83 -19.83
CA ASP A 139 -1.39 10.54 -19.42
C ASP A 139 -2.42 9.40 -19.36
N LYS A 140 -3.65 9.66 -19.82
CA LYS A 140 -4.73 8.67 -19.81
C LYS A 140 -4.38 7.51 -20.75
N ARG A 141 -4.37 6.29 -20.20
CA ARG A 141 -4.12 5.06 -20.95
C ARG A 141 -5.23 4.05 -20.74
N PHE A 142 -5.44 3.22 -21.75
CA PHE A 142 -6.35 2.09 -21.72
C PHE A 142 -5.52 0.82 -21.73
N MET A 143 -5.70 -0.02 -20.72
CA MET A 143 -4.89 -1.23 -20.55
C MET A 143 -5.75 -2.39 -20.05
N PRO A 144 -5.39 -3.65 -20.38
CA PRO A 144 -6.01 -4.79 -19.74
C PRO A 144 -5.53 -4.92 -18.30
N ALA A 145 -6.42 -5.35 -17.40
CA ALA A 145 -6.07 -5.59 -16.01
C ALA A 145 -6.91 -6.70 -15.40
N MET A 146 -6.27 -7.45 -14.48
CA MET A 146 -7.01 -8.17 -13.46
C MET A 146 -7.61 -7.15 -12.49
N ILE A 147 -8.90 -7.30 -12.21
CA ILE A 147 -9.66 -6.44 -11.30
C ILE A 147 -9.97 -7.27 -10.05
N ALA A 148 -9.56 -6.79 -8.89
CA ALA A 148 -9.88 -7.39 -7.61
C ALA A 148 -10.83 -6.47 -6.83
N ALA A 149 -11.99 -7.00 -6.45
CA ALA A 149 -12.94 -6.29 -5.61
C ALA A 149 -12.35 -6.10 -4.21
N VAL A 150 -12.43 -4.87 -3.71
CA VAL A 150 -12.15 -4.54 -2.31
C VAL A 150 -13.49 -4.27 -1.64
N GLU A 151 -13.80 -5.06 -0.62
CA GLU A 151 -15.15 -5.09 -0.04
C GLU A 151 -15.14 -5.05 1.49
N ASN A 152 -16.23 -4.51 2.02
CA ASN A 152 -16.65 -4.63 3.41
C ASN A 152 -18.04 -5.28 3.45
N ASP A 153 -18.69 -5.27 4.60
CA ASP A 153 -19.99 -5.94 4.78
C ASP A 153 -21.14 -5.22 4.06
N LEU A 154 -20.93 -3.98 3.60
CA LEU A 154 -21.87 -3.23 2.76
C LEU A 154 -21.67 -3.50 1.26
N GLY A 155 -20.57 -4.18 0.89
CA GLY A 155 -20.23 -4.54 -0.48
C GLY A 155 -18.94 -3.88 -0.98
N ILE A 156 -18.85 -3.69 -2.29
CA ILE A 156 -17.64 -3.24 -2.98
C ILE A 156 -17.48 -1.73 -2.83
N VAL A 157 -16.37 -1.31 -2.23
CA VAL A 157 -16.02 0.10 -2.00
C VAL A 157 -14.88 0.59 -2.90
N ALA A 158 -14.05 -0.32 -3.39
CA ALA A 158 -12.94 -0.02 -4.27
C ALA A 158 -12.60 -1.24 -5.12
N VAL A 159 -11.72 -1.04 -6.10
CA VAL A 159 -11.08 -2.15 -6.82
C VAL A 159 -9.58 -1.94 -6.88
N GLN A 160 -8.81 -3.02 -6.80
CA GLN A 160 -7.40 -3.03 -7.18
C GLN A 160 -7.27 -3.52 -8.61
N ARG A 161 -6.56 -2.77 -9.46
CA ARG A 161 -6.26 -3.15 -10.84
C ARG A 161 -4.82 -3.63 -10.90
N THR A 162 -4.59 -4.87 -11.32
CA THR A 162 -3.26 -5.35 -11.70
C THR A 162 -3.16 -5.27 -13.21
N VAL A 163 -2.46 -4.25 -13.70
CA VAL A 163 -2.26 -3.97 -15.12
C VAL A 163 -1.39 -5.05 -15.73
N LEU A 164 -1.84 -5.60 -16.86
CA LEU A 164 -1.18 -6.70 -17.55
C LEU A 164 -0.67 -6.22 -18.90
N ASP A 165 0.48 -6.75 -19.31
CA ASP A 165 0.97 -6.61 -20.67
C ASP A 165 0.43 -7.79 -21.52
N PRO A 166 -0.30 -7.52 -22.63
CA PRO A 166 -0.78 -8.57 -23.53
C PRO A 166 0.30 -9.44 -24.17
N SER A 167 1.51 -8.91 -24.32
CA SER A 167 2.63 -9.61 -24.97
C SER A 167 3.43 -10.48 -23.99
N ASP A 168 3.47 -10.09 -22.70
CA ASP A 168 4.08 -10.88 -21.63
C ASP A 168 3.37 -10.57 -20.30
N VAL A 169 2.52 -11.48 -19.83
CA VAL A 169 1.73 -11.25 -18.61
C VAL A 169 2.57 -11.06 -17.34
N LEU A 170 3.85 -11.48 -17.33
CA LEU A 170 4.76 -11.23 -16.20
C LEU A 170 5.54 -9.92 -16.33
N HIS A 171 5.58 -9.34 -17.53
CA HIS A 171 6.15 -8.02 -17.74
C HIS A 171 5.35 -6.96 -16.98
N LYS A 172 6.05 -5.97 -16.42
CA LYS A 172 5.43 -4.85 -15.71
C LYS A 172 5.32 -3.66 -16.67
N PRO A 173 4.15 -3.44 -17.32
CA PRO A 173 4.01 -2.38 -18.31
C PRO A 173 4.14 -0.96 -17.71
N ILE A 174 4.07 -0.85 -16.39
CA ILE A 174 4.32 0.36 -15.61
C ILE A 174 5.08 0.00 -14.33
N ALA A 175 5.83 0.96 -13.77
CA ALA A 175 6.67 0.75 -12.59
C ALA A 175 5.93 0.18 -11.37
N LYS A 176 4.67 0.59 -11.17
CA LYS A 176 3.76 0.09 -10.11
C LYS A 176 2.49 -0.46 -10.76
N PRO A 177 2.46 -1.73 -11.16
CA PRO A 177 1.36 -2.30 -11.96
C PRO A 177 0.08 -2.56 -11.15
N LYS A 178 0.12 -2.49 -9.82
CA LYS A 178 -1.06 -2.64 -8.95
C LYS A 178 -1.56 -1.27 -8.53
N VAL A 179 -2.73 -0.87 -9.02
CA VAL A 179 -3.30 0.48 -8.86
C VAL A 179 -4.74 0.42 -8.37
N SER A 180 -4.98 0.95 -7.19
CA SER A 180 -6.32 1.04 -6.60
C SER A 180 -7.18 2.11 -7.27
N LEU A 181 -8.49 1.90 -7.28
CA LEU A 181 -9.52 2.88 -7.65
C LEU A 181 -10.59 2.87 -6.56
N GLY A 182 -10.77 4.02 -5.89
CA GLY A 182 -11.59 4.13 -4.69
C GLY A 182 -10.75 4.03 -3.41
N LEU A 183 -11.42 4.20 -2.27
CA LEU A 183 -10.79 4.17 -0.95
C LEU A 183 -10.92 2.78 -0.34
N LEU A 184 -9.78 2.14 -0.07
CA LEU A 184 -9.77 0.81 0.52
C LEU A 184 -10.16 0.86 2.02
N GLY A 185 -9.80 1.93 2.73
CA GLY A 185 -10.18 2.14 4.14
C GLY A 185 -9.82 0.95 5.02
N THR A 186 -10.82 0.36 5.66
CA THR A 186 -10.73 -0.87 6.48
C THR A 186 -11.10 -2.15 5.71
N SER A 187 -11.48 -2.04 4.43
CA SER A 187 -11.97 -3.14 3.57
C SER A 187 -10.85 -4.06 3.08
N ALA A 188 -11.16 -5.22 2.51
CA ALA A 188 -10.12 -6.13 2.01
C ALA A 188 -10.52 -6.78 0.69
N ILE A 189 -9.54 -7.31 -0.03
CA ILE A 189 -9.79 -8.25 -1.13
C ILE A 189 -10.03 -9.61 -0.48
N ARG A 190 -11.31 -9.96 -0.28
CA ARG A 190 -11.72 -11.16 0.44
C ARG A 190 -11.69 -12.38 -0.50
N LEU A 191 -10.53 -13.02 -0.66
CA LEU A 191 -10.35 -14.15 -1.60
C LEU A 191 -11.11 -15.41 -1.15
N ALA A 192 -11.33 -15.55 0.15
CA ALA A 192 -12.19 -16.56 0.74
C ALA A 192 -13.07 -15.95 1.85
N PRO A 193 -14.24 -16.54 2.16
CA PRO A 193 -15.01 -16.16 3.34
C PRO A 193 -14.18 -16.30 4.62
N ALA A 194 -14.31 -15.36 5.55
CA ALA A 194 -13.68 -15.50 6.86
C ALA A 194 -14.32 -16.66 7.65
N THR A 195 -13.46 -17.47 8.26
CA THR A 195 -13.83 -18.54 9.21
C THR A 195 -13.42 -18.12 10.62
N GLU A 196 -13.31 -19.07 11.56
CA GLU A 196 -12.65 -18.79 12.84
C GLU A 196 -11.13 -18.56 12.68
N GLU A 197 -10.56 -19.00 11.56
CA GLU A 197 -9.21 -18.67 11.13
C GLU A 197 -9.23 -17.74 9.90
N LEU A 198 -8.32 -16.75 9.88
CA LEU A 198 -8.15 -15.83 8.77
C LEU A 198 -6.66 -15.54 8.50
N GLY A 199 -6.25 -15.79 7.25
CA GLY A 199 -4.96 -15.36 6.72
C GLY A 199 -5.01 -13.93 6.20
N LEU A 200 -3.97 -13.14 6.46
CA LEU A 200 -3.79 -11.80 5.90
C LEU A 200 -2.45 -11.73 5.18
N ALA A 201 -2.45 -11.25 3.93
CA ALA A 201 -1.23 -10.99 3.16
C ALA A 201 -1.27 -9.61 2.49
N GLU A 202 -0.11 -9.09 2.11
CA GLU A 202 -0.01 -7.83 1.38
C GLU A 202 -0.69 -7.94 -0.01
N GLY A 203 -0.31 -8.94 -0.80
CA GLY A 203 -0.74 -9.13 -2.17
C GLY A 203 -1.80 -10.21 -2.37
N ILE A 204 -2.46 -10.17 -3.53
CA ILE A 204 -3.39 -11.22 -3.99
C ILE A 204 -2.64 -12.54 -4.16
N GLU A 205 -1.46 -12.47 -4.77
CA GLU A 205 -0.64 -13.62 -5.09
C GLU A 205 -0.13 -14.32 -3.82
N ASP A 206 0.27 -13.58 -2.80
CA ASP A 206 0.71 -14.12 -1.51
C ASP A 206 -0.44 -14.76 -0.75
N ALA A 207 -1.59 -14.09 -0.68
CA ALA A 207 -2.78 -14.64 -0.03
C ALA A 207 -3.29 -15.91 -0.75
N MET A 208 -3.29 -15.93 -2.09
CA MET A 208 -3.63 -17.14 -2.84
C MET A 208 -2.59 -18.25 -2.67
N SER A 209 -1.31 -17.91 -2.59
CA SER A 209 -0.23 -18.87 -2.32
C SER A 209 -0.39 -19.51 -0.95
N ALA A 210 -0.74 -18.71 0.07
CA ALA A 210 -1.05 -19.21 1.40
C ALA A 210 -2.29 -20.13 1.42
N MET A 211 -3.35 -19.79 0.67
CA MET A 211 -4.52 -20.66 0.52
C MET A 211 -4.16 -22.01 -0.12
N GLN A 212 -3.34 -22.01 -1.18
CA GLN A 212 -2.97 -23.26 -1.88
C GLN A 212 -1.97 -24.10 -1.10
N TRP A 213 -1.05 -23.46 -0.36
CA TRP A 213 -0.03 -24.17 0.40
C TRP A 213 -0.54 -24.64 1.76
N PHE A 214 -1.22 -23.77 2.51
CA PHE A 214 -1.59 -24.03 3.90
C PHE A 214 -3.06 -24.30 4.13
N GLY A 215 -3.92 -24.11 3.12
CA GLY A 215 -5.37 -24.24 3.27
C GLY A 215 -6.02 -23.11 4.07
N THR A 216 -5.27 -22.10 4.53
CA THR A 216 -5.81 -20.99 5.32
C THR A 216 -6.65 -20.06 4.44
N PRO A 217 -7.96 -19.85 4.74
CA PRO A 217 -8.78 -18.83 4.09
C PRO A 217 -8.14 -17.46 4.25
N SER A 218 -7.78 -16.79 3.15
CA SER A 218 -6.92 -15.60 3.22
C SER A 218 -7.49 -14.39 2.50
N TRP A 219 -7.21 -13.20 3.03
CA TRP A 219 -7.51 -11.91 2.43
C TRP A 219 -6.24 -11.20 2.01
N ALA A 220 -6.32 -10.46 0.90
CA ALA A 220 -5.26 -9.56 0.46
C ALA A 220 -5.59 -8.12 0.85
N LEU A 221 -4.59 -7.41 1.37
CA LEU A 221 -4.75 -6.04 1.86
C LEU A 221 -4.45 -5.01 0.78
N GLY A 222 -3.66 -5.32 -0.24
CA GLY A 222 -3.22 -4.35 -1.24
C GLY A 222 -2.28 -3.28 -0.67
N GLY A 223 -1.55 -3.63 0.39
CA GLY A 223 -0.58 -2.79 1.09
C GLY A 223 -0.40 -3.24 2.55
N VAL A 224 0.84 -3.53 2.96
CA VAL A 224 1.17 -3.99 4.32
C VAL A 224 0.86 -2.93 5.39
N GLU A 225 0.87 -1.64 5.02
CA GLU A 225 0.52 -0.51 5.88
C GLU A 225 -0.93 -0.55 6.37
N ARG A 226 -1.77 -1.42 5.78
CA ARG A 226 -3.18 -1.56 6.12
C ARG A 226 -3.46 -2.59 7.22
N LEU A 227 -2.47 -3.37 7.62
CA LEU A 227 -2.59 -4.35 8.72
C LEU A 227 -3.19 -3.75 10.02
N PRO A 228 -2.83 -2.52 10.46
CA PRO A 228 -3.41 -1.93 11.67
C PRO A 228 -4.87 -1.49 11.53
N PHE A 229 -5.43 -1.46 10.32
CA PHE A 229 -6.74 -0.84 10.05
C PHE A 229 -7.77 -1.80 9.45
N VAL A 230 -7.37 -2.97 8.95
CA VAL A 230 -8.31 -3.89 8.29
C VAL A 230 -9.40 -4.34 9.27
N ALA A 231 -10.66 -4.24 8.88
CA ALA A 231 -11.77 -4.72 9.69
C ALA A 231 -11.74 -6.25 9.74
N ILE A 232 -11.72 -6.82 10.95
CA ILE A 232 -11.66 -8.26 11.18
C ILE A 232 -13.02 -8.71 11.74
N PRO A 233 -13.69 -9.68 11.10
CA PRO A 233 -14.97 -10.19 11.59
C PRO A 233 -14.86 -10.77 13.00
N GLU A 234 -15.87 -10.54 13.84
CA GLU A 234 -15.87 -10.93 15.26
C GLU A 234 -15.70 -12.44 15.48
N LYS A 235 -16.15 -13.26 14.53
CA LYS A 235 -16.00 -14.72 14.57
C LYS A 235 -14.55 -15.21 14.44
N VAL A 236 -13.63 -14.38 13.95
CA VAL A 236 -12.23 -14.76 13.79
C VAL A 236 -11.60 -14.89 15.17
N ARG A 237 -11.03 -16.06 15.47
CA ARG A 237 -10.31 -16.39 16.69
C ARG A 237 -8.81 -16.49 16.47
N ARG A 238 -8.37 -16.82 15.25
CA ARG A 238 -6.96 -16.96 14.88
C ARG A 238 -6.64 -16.17 13.63
N ILE A 239 -5.63 -15.31 13.72
CA ILE A 239 -5.10 -14.54 12.60
C ILE A 239 -3.71 -15.07 12.25
N ILE A 240 -3.51 -15.37 10.98
CA ILE A 240 -2.19 -15.69 10.43
C ILE A 240 -1.78 -14.56 9.50
N VAL A 241 -0.73 -13.82 9.86
CA VAL A 241 -0.14 -12.84 8.94
C VAL A 241 0.96 -13.53 8.12
N TYR A 242 0.71 -13.64 6.82
CA TYR A 242 1.67 -14.08 5.81
C TYR A 242 2.49 -12.86 5.37
N ALA A 243 3.55 -12.58 6.11
CA ALA A 243 4.37 -11.38 5.93
C ALA A 243 5.54 -11.62 4.97
N ASP A 244 5.85 -10.61 4.17
CA ASP A 244 7.07 -10.53 3.38
C ASP A 244 8.30 -10.41 4.28
N ARG A 245 9.44 -10.88 3.78
CA ARG A 245 10.72 -10.79 4.46
C ARG A 245 11.29 -9.37 4.37
N GLY A 246 11.44 -8.69 5.51
CA GLY A 246 12.17 -7.43 5.61
C GLY A 246 11.75 -6.51 6.77
N GLN A 247 12.60 -5.54 7.10
CA GLN A 247 12.41 -4.63 8.25
C GLN A 247 11.11 -3.80 8.20
N ALA A 248 10.60 -3.50 6.99
CA ALA A 248 9.36 -2.74 6.84
C ALA A 248 8.15 -3.53 7.35
N ALA A 249 8.08 -4.83 7.04
CA ALA A 249 7.01 -5.72 7.49
C ALA A 249 7.05 -5.91 9.01
N GLU A 250 8.24 -6.08 9.60
CA GLU A 250 8.43 -6.21 11.05
C GLU A 250 7.90 -4.98 11.81
N ARG A 251 8.28 -3.76 11.37
CA ARG A 251 7.82 -2.52 12.02
C ARG A 251 6.31 -2.34 11.93
N LEU A 252 5.70 -2.71 10.81
CA LEU A 252 4.25 -2.59 10.61
C LEU A 252 3.47 -3.65 11.41
N LEU A 253 4.02 -4.85 11.56
CA LEU A 253 3.47 -5.88 12.43
C LEU A 253 3.44 -5.44 13.89
N VAL A 254 4.50 -4.80 14.39
CA VAL A 254 4.53 -4.24 15.76
C VAL A 254 3.39 -3.25 15.95
N LYS A 255 3.16 -2.35 14.98
CA LYS A 255 2.07 -1.37 15.03
C LYS A 255 0.68 -2.01 14.91
N ALA A 256 0.55 -3.10 14.16
CA ALA A 256 -0.71 -3.78 13.95
C ALA A 256 -1.09 -4.72 15.12
N ARG A 257 -0.13 -5.11 15.96
CA ARG A 257 -0.29 -6.19 16.94
C ARG A 257 -1.51 -6.02 17.83
N GLU A 258 -1.69 -4.84 18.43
CA GLU A 258 -2.82 -4.55 19.33
C GLU A 258 -4.17 -4.78 18.65
N HIS A 259 -4.31 -4.29 17.41
CA HIS A 259 -5.50 -4.48 16.60
C HIS A 259 -5.74 -5.95 16.25
N LEU A 260 -4.68 -6.68 15.87
CA LEU A 260 -4.77 -8.07 15.43
C LEU A 260 -5.10 -9.04 16.58
N ILE A 261 -4.65 -8.79 17.81
CA ILE A 261 -4.98 -9.61 18.99
C ILE A 261 -6.27 -9.18 19.70
N GLY A 262 -6.85 -8.04 19.31
CA GLY A 262 -8.10 -7.53 19.87
C GLY A 262 -9.21 -8.57 19.85
N GLY A 263 -10.12 -8.55 20.83
CA GLY A 263 -11.18 -9.57 20.92
C GLY A 263 -10.66 -10.99 21.25
N HIS A 264 -9.50 -11.08 21.91
CA HIS A 264 -8.86 -12.34 22.35
C HIS A 264 -8.45 -13.26 21.20
N ARG A 265 -7.98 -12.68 20.09
CA ARG A 265 -7.50 -13.42 18.93
C ARG A 265 -6.07 -13.92 19.13
N GLU A 266 -5.80 -15.17 18.73
CA GLU A 266 -4.44 -15.68 18.56
C GLU A 266 -3.82 -15.03 17.32
N LEU A 267 -2.59 -14.53 17.44
CA LEU A 267 -1.83 -13.98 16.32
C LEU A 267 -0.62 -14.85 16.03
N VAL A 268 -0.55 -15.35 14.80
CA VAL A 268 0.59 -16.09 14.24
C VAL A 268 1.17 -15.29 13.08
N VAL A 269 2.50 -15.20 13.02
CA VAL A 269 3.20 -14.57 11.91
C VAL A 269 4.02 -15.63 11.20
N LYS A 270 3.83 -15.74 9.89
CA LYS A 270 4.60 -16.63 9.02
C LYS A 270 5.38 -15.78 8.01
N VAL A 271 6.69 -15.99 7.97
CA VAL A 271 7.62 -15.34 7.04
C VAL A 271 8.34 -16.43 6.23
N PRO A 272 8.50 -16.29 4.91
CA PRO A 272 9.26 -17.25 4.12
C PRO A 272 10.73 -17.28 4.56
N HIS A 273 11.29 -18.48 4.70
CA HIS A 273 12.66 -18.66 5.20
C HIS A 273 13.73 -18.13 4.22
N VAL A 274 13.54 -18.41 2.94
CA VAL A 274 14.52 -18.11 1.89
C VAL A 274 14.06 -16.94 1.02
N HIS A 275 12.82 -17.01 0.55
CA HIS A 275 12.27 -16.07 -0.43
C HIS A 275 11.88 -14.73 0.19
N LYS A 276 11.65 -13.75 -0.68
CA LYS A 276 11.23 -12.40 -0.27
C LYS A 276 9.75 -12.36 0.11
N ASP A 277 8.91 -13.02 -0.68
CA ASP A 277 7.45 -13.07 -0.50
C ASP A 277 6.93 -14.51 -0.55
N TRP A 278 5.64 -14.69 -0.26
CA TRP A 278 5.01 -16.00 -0.18
C TRP A 278 4.72 -16.58 -1.56
N ASN A 279 4.50 -15.76 -2.59
CA ASN A 279 4.33 -16.25 -3.95
C ASN A 279 5.60 -16.88 -4.52
N ASP A 280 6.75 -16.25 -4.31
CA ASP A 280 8.04 -16.82 -4.72
C ASP A 280 8.35 -18.11 -3.95
N ALA A 281 8.04 -18.15 -2.65
CA ALA A 281 8.19 -19.36 -1.84
C ALA A 281 7.32 -20.52 -2.35
N TRP A 282 6.07 -20.23 -2.69
CA TRP A 282 5.15 -21.20 -3.25
C TRP A 282 5.60 -21.74 -4.60
N ARG A 283 6.05 -20.86 -5.50
CA ARG A 283 6.59 -21.25 -6.81
C ARG A 283 7.83 -22.15 -6.66
N GLY A 284 8.71 -21.85 -5.71
CA GLY A 284 9.87 -22.70 -5.38
C GLY A 284 9.47 -24.06 -4.84
N HIS A 285 8.46 -24.12 -3.94
CA HIS A 285 7.93 -25.36 -3.41
C HIS A 285 7.34 -26.26 -4.51
N ARG A 286 6.54 -25.69 -5.42
CA ARG A 286 5.96 -26.42 -6.56
C ARG A 286 7.02 -26.99 -7.50
N ALA A 287 8.06 -26.21 -7.80
CA ALA A 287 9.14 -26.67 -8.68
C ALA A 287 9.92 -27.85 -8.07
N SER A 288 10.11 -27.83 -6.75
CA SER A 288 10.80 -28.90 -6.02
C SER A 288 9.96 -30.17 -5.89
N GLY A 289 8.63 -30.03 -5.79
CA GLY A 289 7.69 -31.16 -5.70
C GLY A 289 7.42 -31.89 -7.02
N CYS A 290 7.81 -31.34 -8.18
CA CYS A 290 7.69 -31.99 -9.49
C CYS A 290 8.88 -32.90 -9.85
N HIS A 291 9.90 -33.00 -8.98
CA HIS A 291 11.10 -33.82 -9.22
C HIS A 291 11.12 -35.15 -8.45
N ASN A 292 9.99 -35.56 -7.86
CA ASN A 292 9.81 -36.86 -7.21
C ASN A 292 8.63 -37.62 -7.82
#